data_AF-A0A8X6JMM7-F1
#
_entry.id   AF-A0A8X6JMM7-F1
#
_cell.length_a   1.000
_cell.length_b   1.000
_cell.length_c   1.000
_cell.angle_alpha   90.00
_cell.angle_beta   90.00
_cell.angle_gamma   90.00
#
_symmetry.space_group_name_H-M   'P 1'
#
loop_
_entity.id
_entity.type
_entity.pdbx_description
1 polymer ?
#
loop_
_entity_poly.entity_id
_entity_poly.type
_entity_poly.pdbx_seq_one_letter_code
_entity_poly.pdbx_strand_id
1 'polypeptide(L)'
;MLKSSSKESPEKNLNDIHIHHPILIMPGVKGLNESEGEELDQETAESDKSTNEDTDSSSGSGSEDDSSSEMDEESCDKRRTECLQQMAELERQFVHMKEQLYEERSSQVDSRLAEVKTGIAIEYTQPLEELRQNLENRLEVSDILKELRLVNIRHIHEAENQASKQNLESEKALLWDSIKCDLEDKIRRLEEDRNSVDITSDLWNEQVNHKRNKRKTDPHCLGKRKKPVTVNGPYIVYMLQENDILEDWTTIRKALKASKQSSEYEFNAPEQRVSARFADGKLLFKGDSYRKGETVFVDDKMDKPWL
;
A
#
# COMPACT_ATOMS: atom_id res chain seq x y z
N MET A 1 57.15 -21.49 5.11
CA MET A 1 55.93 -21.50 4.27
C MET A 1 54.85 -22.25 5.04
N LEU A 2 53.69 -21.64 5.23
CA LEU A 2 52.34 -22.19 5.54
C LEU A 2 51.59 -21.13 6.36
N LYS A 3 50.87 -20.23 5.66
CA LYS A 3 49.87 -19.33 6.25
C LYS A 3 48.50 -19.97 6.03
N SER A 4 47.83 -20.31 7.12
CA SER A 4 46.41 -20.70 7.17
C SER A 4 45.54 -19.45 7.01
N SER A 5 44.68 -19.46 5.99
CA SER A 5 43.70 -18.41 5.71
C SER A 5 42.34 -18.85 6.27
N SER A 6 41.91 -18.23 7.37
CA SER A 6 40.52 -18.30 7.83
C SER A 6 39.69 -17.32 7.00
N LYS A 7 38.69 -17.83 6.28
CA LYS A 7 37.65 -17.02 5.62
C LYS A 7 36.49 -16.86 6.59
N GLU A 8 36.24 -15.63 6.99
CA GLU A 8 35.09 -15.19 7.76
C GLU A 8 33.93 -14.92 6.78
N SER A 9 32.76 -15.52 7.05
CA SER A 9 31.55 -15.34 6.24
C SER A 9 30.73 -14.17 6.78
N PRO A 10 30.17 -13.31 5.92
CA PRO A 10 29.35 -12.19 6.38
C PRO A 10 27.93 -12.66 6.70
N GLU A 11 27.50 -12.41 7.93
CA GLU A 11 26.10 -12.48 8.35
C GLU A 11 25.27 -11.49 7.51
N LYS A 12 24.27 -12.02 6.79
CA LYS A 12 23.30 -11.18 6.08
C LYS A 12 22.12 -10.88 7.00
N ASN A 13 22.00 -9.61 7.37
CA ASN A 13 20.85 -9.04 8.07
C ASN A 13 19.56 -9.32 7.29
N LEU A 14 18.60 -10.01 7.92
CA LEU A 14 17.30 -10.38 7.32
C LEU A 14 16.20 -9.32 7.51
N ASN A 15 16.55 -8.11 7.95
CA ASN A 15 15.57 -7.13 8.44
C ASN A 15 15.03 -6.14 7.39
N ASP A 16 15.40 -6.26 6.11
CA ASP A 16 14.94 -5.35 5.05
C ASP A 16 14.16 -6.07 3.93
N ILE A 17 12.98 -6.62 4.26
CA ILE A 17 11.98 -6.97 3.23
C ILE A 17 10.70 -6.19 3.53
N HIS A 18 10.65 -4.96 3.02
CA HIS A 18 9.44 -4.15 3.01
C HIS A 18 8.49 -4.70 1.93
N ILE A 19 7.54 -5.54 2.33
CA ILE A 19 6.50 -6.06 1.42
C ILE A 19 5.52 -4.91 1.16
N HIS A 20 5.75 -4.19 0.07
CA HIS A 20 4.75 -3.27 -0.48
C HIS A 20 3.56 -4.13 -0.94
N HIS A 21 2.40 -3.99 -0.31
CA HIS A 21 1.16 -4.53 -0.84
C HIS A 21 0.71 -3.63 -2.01
N PRO A 22 0.78 -4.07 -3.28
CA PRO A 22 0.04 -3.38 -4.32
C PRO A 22 -1.44 -3.64 -4.06
N ILE A 23 -2.18 -2.58 -3.70
CA ILE A 23 -3.63 -2.57 -3.84
C ILE A 23 -3.88 -2.61 -5.36
N LEU A 24 -4.02 -3.80 -5.92
CA LEU A 24 -4.59 -3.98 -7.24
C LEU A 24 -6.09 -3.67 -7.11
N ILE A 25 -6.42 -2.39 -7.30
CA ILE A 25 -7.79 -1.96 -7.57
C ILE A 25 -8.19 -2.65 -8.87
N MET A 26 -9.07 -3.66 -8.76
CA MET A 26 -9.75 -4.24 -9.92
C MET A 26 -10.40 -3.08 -10.69
N PRO A 27 -10.13 -2.91 -12.00
CA PRO A 27 -10.86 -1.93 -12.78
C PRO A 27 -12.35 -2.28 -12.70
N GLY A 28 -13.12 -1.37 -12.10
CA GLY A 28 -14.57 -1.48 -12.06
C GLY A 28 -15.07 -1.64 -13.49
N VAL A 29 -15.87 -2.69 -13.70
CA VAL A 29 -16.68 -2.87 -14.91
C VAL A 29 -17.53 -1.61 -15.03
N LYS A 30 -17.09 -0.68 -15.90
CA LYS A 30 -17.94 0.43 -16.31
C LYS A 30 -19.12 -0.22 -17.01
N GLY A 31 -20.31 0.09 -16.50
CA GLY A 31 -21.57 -0.36 -17.06
C GLY A 31 -21.57 -0.16 -18.57
N LEU A 32 -21.99 -1.21 -19.27
CA LEU A 32 -22.44 -1.17 -20.65
C LEU A 32 -23.33 0.06 -20.80
N ASN A 33 -22.80 1.10 -21.46
CA ASN A 33 -23.64 2.11 -22.07
C ASN A 33 -23.75 1.73 -23.54
N GLU A 34 -24.99 1.60 -23.95
CA GLU A 34 -25.47 1.08 -25.20
C GLU A 34 -25.00 1.93 -26.40
N SER A 35 -25.01 1.27 -27.56
CA SER A 35 -25.27 1.88 -28.87
C SER A 35 -24.16 2.73 -29.49
N GLU A 36 -23.26 2.07 -30.21
CA GLU A 36 -22.82 2.57 -31.52
C GLU A 36 -23.00 1.44 -32.53
N GLY A 37 -24.23 1.34 -33.04
CA GLY A 37 -24.51 0.66 -34.28
C GLY A 37 -23.98 1.53 -35.43
N GLU A 38 -23.29 0.90 -36.36
CA GLU A 38 -22.96 1.49 -37.65
C GLU A 38 -24.27 1.80 -38.40
N GLU A 39 -24.77 3.02 -38.24
CA GLU A 39 -25.85 3.57 -39.07
C GLU A 39 -25.22 4.02 -40.39
N LEU A 40 -25.46 3.21 -41.43
CA LEU A 40 -25.18 3.56 -42.81
C LEU A 40 -26.22 4.61 -43.23
N ASP A 41 -25.86 5.87 -43.03
CA ASP A 41 -26.69 7.03 -43.32
C ASP A 41 -26.84 7.20 -44.84
N GLN A 42 -27.92 6.66 -45.40
CA GLN A 42 -28.32 6.86 -46.80
C GLN A 42 -29.65 7.61 -46.83
N GLU A 43 -29.60 8.86 -46.36
CA GLU A 43 -30.70 9.79 -46.51
C GLU A 43 -30.60 10.50 -47.86
N THR A 44 -31.52 10.13 -48.74
CA THR A 44 -31.88 10.87 -49.95
C THR A 44 -32.37 12.26 -49.56
N ALA A 45 -31.48 13.26 -49.65
CA ALA A 45 -31.84 14.66 -49.55
C ALA A 45 -32.55 15.10 -50.85
N GLU A 46 -33.87 14.91 -50.89
CA GLU A 46 -34.73 15.75 -51.71
C GLU A 46 -34.78 17.14 -51.07
N SER A 47 -34.25 18.14 -51.79
CA SER A 47 -34.61 19.53 -51.54
C SER A 47 -34.50 20.32 -52.83
N ASP A 48 -35.70 20.61 -53.35
CA ASP A 48 -35.99 21.53 -54.42
C ASP A 48 -35.19 22.84 -54.31
N LYS A 49 -34.43 23.14 -55.37
CA LYS A 49 -34.06 24.52 -55.68
C LYS A 49 -34.04 24.73 -57.19
N SER A 50 -35.25 24.85 -57.74
CA SER A 50 -35.49 25.49 -59.03
C SER A 50 -35.20 27.00 -58.89
N THR A 51 -34.00 27.44 -59.26
CA THR A 51 -33.75 28.86 -59.57
C THR A 51 -34.21 29.14 -60.98
N ASN A 52 -35.40 29.75 -61.09
CA ASN A 52 -35.86 30.48 -62.25
C ASN A 52 -34.96 31.72 -62.43
N GLU A 53 -34.28 31.80 -63.58
CA GLU A 53 -33.74 33.07 -64.07
C GLU A 53 -34.54 33.47 -65.32
N ASP A 54 -35.44 34.42 -65.10
CA ASP A 54 -36.13 35.18 -66.12
C ASP A 54 -35.11 35.99 -66.92
N THR A 55 -34.96 35.67 -68.20
CA THR A 55 -34.36 36.58 -69.19
C THR A 55 -35.41 36.89 -70.25
N ASP A 56 -36.06 38.02 -70.01
CA ASP A 56 -36.84 38.76 -70.97
C ASP A 56 -35.96 39.09 -72.19
N SER A 57 -36.37 38.61 -73.36
CA SER A 57 -35.86 39.10 -74.65
C SER A 57 -37.03 39.22 -75.60
N SER A 58 -37.76 40.30 -75.40
CA SER A 58 -38.80 40.78 -76.30
C SER A 58 -38.23 41.18 -77.65
N SER A 59 -38.63 40.40 -78.66
CA SER A 59 -39.10 40.83 -79.97
C SER A 59 -38.15 41.62 -80.89
N GLY A 60 -37.93 41.03 -82.07
CA GLY A 60 -38.08 41.78 -83.32
C GLY A 60 -37.16 41.33 -84.45
N SER A 61 -37.66 40.50 -85.35
CA SER A 61 -37.71 40.79 -86.79
C SER A 61 -38.11 39.52 -87.55
N GLY A 62 -39.14 39.64 -88.37
CA GLY A 62 -39.81 38.53 -89.02
C GLY A 62 -38.98 37.78 -90.06
N SER A 63 -39.31 36.50 -90.18
CA SER A 63 -39.33 35.80 -91.46
C SER A 63 -40.59 34.93 -91.47
N GLU A 64 -41.56 35.34 -92.27
CA GLU A 64 -42.57 34.43 -92.80
C GLU A 64 -41.83 33.41 -93.66
N ASP A 65 -41.51 32.27 -93.08
CA ASP A 65 -41.09 31.07 -93.79
C ASP A 65 -41.94 29.92 -93.26
N ASP A 66 -43.05 29.71 -93.96
CA ASP A 66 -43.90 28.53 -93.94
C ASP A 66 -43.14 27.35 -94.57
N SER A 67 -41.97 27.03 -94.03
CA SER A 67 -41.28 25.78 -94.28
C SER A 67 -41.75 24.80 -93.22
N SER A 68 -43.01 24.40 -93.39
CA SER A 68 -43.54 23.17 -92.85
C SER A 68 -42.74 22.03 -93.48
N SER A 69 -41.52 21.80 -92.99
CA SER A 69 -40.82 20.57 -93.26
C SER A 69 -41.68 19.49 -92.60
N GLU A 70 -42.41 18.74 -93.41
CA GLU A 70 -42.86 17.39 -93.07
C GLU A 70 -41.64 16.63 -92.54
N MET A 71 -41.37 16.74 -91.24
CA MET A 71 -40.61 15.73 -90.54
C MET A 71 -41.41 14.47 -90.77
N ASP A 72 -40.82 13.56 -91.55
CA ASP A 72 -41.34 12.22 -91.79
C ASP A 72 -41.88 11.68 -90.45
N GLU A 73 -43.20 11.55 -90.33
CA GLU A 73 -43.86 11.11 -89.09
C GLU A 73 -43.27 9.78 -88.64
N GLU A 74 -42.85 8.95 -89.60
CA GLU A 74 -42.17 7.69 -89.37
C GLU A 74 -40.81 7.85 -88.66
N SER A 75 -40.06 8.91 -88.94
CA SER A 75 -38.79 9.26 -88.28
C SER A 75 -39.01 9.72 -86.83
N CYS A 76 -40.06 10.49 -86.58
CA CYS A 76 -40.46 10.88 -85.22
C CYS A 76 -40.92 9.66 -84.39
N ASP A 77 -41.70 8.76 -84.99
CA ASP A 77 -42.15 7.53 -84.35
C ASP A 77 -41.00 6.55 -84.08
N LYS A 78 -40.03 6.44 -85.00
CA LYS A 78 -38.78 5.69 -84.77
C LYS A 78 -38.01 6.22 -83.56
N ARG A 79 -37.84 7.54 -83.44
CA ARG A 79 -37.13 8.13 -82.30
C ARG A 79 -37.88 7.93 -80.97
N ARG A 80 -39.21 7.99 -81.00
CA ARG A 80 -40.06 7.69 -79.83
C ARG A 80 -39.92 6.24 -79.38
N THR A 81 -39.97 5.30 -80.32
CA THR A 81 -39.85 3.87 -80.03
C THR A 81 -38.46 3.50 -79.52
N GLU A 82 -37.40 4.06 -80.10
CA GLU A 82 -36.02 3.91 -79.59
C GLU A 82 -35.87 4.44 -78.16
N CYS A 83 -36.43 5.63 -77.85
CA CYS A 83 -36.41 6.19 -76.50
C CYS A 83 -37.13 5.27 -75.49
N LEU A 84 -38.32 4.77 -75.84
CA LEU A 84 -39.06 3.80 -75.01
C LEU A 84 -38.28 2.50 -74.82
N GLN A 85 -37.58 2.02 -75.84
CA GLN A 85 -36.78 0.81 -75.76
C GLN A 85 -35.55 0.99 -74.87
N GLN A 86 -34.89 2.16 -74.93
CA GLN A 86 -33.81 2.51 -74.02
C GLN A 86 -34.29 2.63 -72.58
N MET A 87 -35.45 3.23 -72.34
CA MET A 87 -36.06 3.29 -70.99
C MET A 87 -36.40 1.90 -70.46
N ALA A 88 -37.00 1.03 -71.29
CA ALA A 88 -37.30 -0.35 -70.91
C ALA A 88 -36.03 -1.15 -70.59
N GLU A 89 -34.94 -0.90 -71.32
CA GLU A 89 -33.65 -1.52 -71.06
C GLU A 89 -33.04 -1.04 -69.73
N LEU A 90 -33.13 0.27 -69.43
CA LEU A 90 -32.68 0.82 -68.15
C LEU A 90 -33.52 0.28 -66.98
N GLU A 91 -34.83 0.18 -67.13
CA GLU A 91 -35.71 -0.44 -66.11
C GLU A 91 -35.33 -1.90 -65.86
N ARG A 92 -35.03 -2.66 -66.92
CA ARG A 92 -34.58 -4.05 -66.81
C ARG A 92 -33.25 -4.16 -66.06
N GLN A 93 -32.30 -3.29 -66.37
CA GLN A 93 -31.01 -3.23 -65.66
C GLN A 93 -31.20 -2.85 -64.19
N PHE A 94 -32.07 -1.89 -63.90
CA PHE A 94 -32.38 -1.48 -62.54
C PHE A 94 -32.98 -2.63 -61.71
N VAL A 95 -33.95 -3.37 -62.28
CA VAL A 95 -34.54 -4.55 -61.62
C VAL A 95 -33.47 -5.62 -61.39
N HIS A 96 -32.60 -5.88 -62.37
CA HIS A 96 -31.53 -6.86 -62.23
C HIS A 96 -30.52 -6.47 -61.13
N MET A 97 -30.07 -5.22 -61.10
CA MET A 97 -29.15 -4.75 -60.06
C MET A 97 -29.81 -4.77 -58.67
N LYS A 98 -31.09 -4.43 -58.59
CA LYS A 98 -31.87 -4.52 -57.35
C LYS A 98 -31.94 -5.95 -56.83
N GLU A 99 -32.21 -6.92 -57.69
CA GLU A 99 -32.25 -8.34 -57.34
C GLU A 99 -30.87 -8.83 -56.86
N GLN A 100 -29.80 -8.48 -57.57
CA GLN A 100 -28.43 -8.81 -57.16
C GLN A 100 -28.09 -8.26 -55.77
N LEU A 101 -28.47 -7.01 -55.46
CA LEU A 101 -28.24 -6.42 -54.14
C LEU A 101 -28.96 -7.18 -53.02
N TYR A 102 -30.21 -7.61 -53.26
CA TYR A 102 -30.95 -8.40 -52.28
C TYR A 102 -30.34 -9.79 -52.09
N GLU A 103 -29.90 -10.42 -53.17
CA GLU A 103 -29.32 -11.76 -53.12
C GLU A 103 -27.94 -11.74 -52.42
N GLU A 104 -27.12 -10.72 -52.68
CA GLU A 104 -25.89 -10.46 -51.95
C GLU A 104 -26.16 -10.22 -50.45
N ARG A 105 -27.16 -9.39 -50.14
CA ARG A 105 -27.52 -9.11 -48.74
C ARG A 105 -28.02 -10.36 -48.02
N SER A 106 -28.84 -11.18 -48.68
CA SER A 106 -29.31 -12.46 -48.13
C SER A 106 -28.13 -13.39 -47.87
N SER A 107 -27.22 -13.53 -48.84
CA SER A 107 -26.02 -14.35 -48.73
C SER A 107 -25.11 -13.92 -47.57
N GLN A 108 -24.92 -12.61 -47.38
CA GLN A 108 -24.16 -12.06 -46.26
C GLN A 108 -24.79 -12.44 -44.90
N VAL A 109 -26.12 -12.33 -44.79
CA VAL A 109 -26.85 -12.71 -43.57
C VAL A 109 -26.73 -14.22 -43.34
N ASP A 110 -26.92 -15.03 -44.37
CA ASP A 110 -26.82 -16.49 -44.29
C ASP A 110 -25.41 -16.94 -43.86
N SER A 111 -24.36 -16.30 -44.37
CA SER A 111 -22.97 -16.55 -43.96
C SER A 111 -22.74 -16.23 -42.49
N ARG A 112 -23.15 -15.04 -42.02
CA ARG A 112 -23.02 -14.67 -40.61
C ARG A 112 -23.81 -15.61 -39.69
N LEU A 113 -24.99 -16.02 -40.13
CA LEU A 113 -25.85 -16.94 -39.38
C LEU A 113 -25.22 -18.35 -39.33
N ALA A 114 -24.54 -18.78 -40.40
CA ALA A 114 -23.75 -20.01 -40.42
C ALA A 114 -22.55 -19.95 -39.47
N GLU A 115 -21.81 -18.84 -39.42
CA GLU A 115 -20.71 -18.62 -38.47
C GLU A 115 -21.18 -18.69 -37.02
N VAL A 116 -22.34 -18.11 -36.70
CA VAL A 116 -22.94 -18.18 -35.37
C VAL A 116 -23.37 -19.62 -35.05
N LYS A 117 -24.05 -20.31 -35.98
CA LYS A 117 -24.50 -21.69 -35.79
C LYS A 117 -23.34 -22.67 -35.60
N THR A 118 -22.23 -22.44 -36.29
CA THR A 118 -21.01 -23.25 -36.16
C THR A 118 -20.16 -22.85 -34.96
N GLY A 119 -20.49 -21.75 -34.29
CA GLY A 119 -19.77 -21.26 -33.11
C GLY A 119 -18.41 -20.67 -33.44
N ILE A 120 -18.21 -20.18 -34.66
CA ILE A 120 -16.95 -19.58 -35.12
C ILE A 120 -17.03 -18.04 -35.08
N ALA A 121 -18.24 -17.48 -34.98
CA ALA A 121 -18.47 -16.04 -34.92
C ALA A 121 -17.57 -15.36 -33.86
N ILE A 122 -16.64 -14.53 -34.33
CA ILE A 122 -15.55 -13.94 -33.55
C ILE A 122 -16.08 -13.04 -32.44
N GLU A 123 -17.16 -12.31 -32.72
CA GLU A 123 -17.85 -11.41 -31.79
C GLU A 123 -18.26 -12.11 -30.47
N TYR A 124 -18.48 -13.42 -30.50
CA TYR A 124 -18.83 -14.21 -29.32
C TYR A 124 -17.67 -15.08 -28.82
N THR A 125 -16.87 -15.63 -29.73
CA THR A 125 -15.78 -16.54 -29.34
C THR A 125 -14.62 -15.80 -28.67
N GLN A 126 -14.31 -14.58 -29.10
CA GLN A 126 -13.23 -13.80 -28.48
C GLN A 126 -13.57 -13.42 -27.02
N PRO A 127 -14.73 -12.80 -26.71
CA PRO A 127 -15.08 -12.51 -25.31
C PRO A 127 -15.18 -13.77 -24.45
N LEU A 128 -15.61 -14.91 -25.02
CA LEU A 128 -15.64 -16.19 -24.31
C LEU A 128 -14.23 -16.67 -23.94
N GLU A 129 -13.27 -16.54 -24.84
CA GLU A 129 -11.88 -16.93 -24.59
C GLU A 129 -11.21 -16.01 -23.57
N GLU A 130 -11.46 -14.70 -23.66
CA GLU A 130 -11.00 -13.73 -22.66
C GLU A 130 -11.57 -14.04 -21.27
N LEU A 131 -12.85 -14.41 -21.19
CA LEU A 131 -13.49 -14.80 -19.93
C LEU A 131 -12.88 -16.09 -19.35
N ARG A 132 -12.58 -17.08 -20.20
CA ARG A 132 -11.91 -18.31 -19.79
C ARG A 132 -10.50 -18.02 -19.26
N GLN A 133 -9.75 -17.17 -19.94
CA GLN A 133 -8.43 -16.75 -19.49
C GLN A 133 -8.51 -15.99 -18.15
N ASN A 134 -9.52 -15.13 -17.98
CA ASN A 134 -9.74 -14.44 -16.71
C ASN A 134 -10.03 -15.42 -15.56
N LEU A 135 -10.87 -16.43 -15.81
CA LEU A 135 -11.16 -17.48 -14.84
C LEU A 135 -9.87 -18.21 -14.43
N GLU A 136 -9.07 -18.64 -15.41
CA GLU A 136 -7.80 -19.33 -15.15
C GLU A 136 -6.86 -18.47 -14.29
N ASN A 137 -6.67 -17.21 -14.69
CA ASN A 137 -5.85 -16.26 -13.92
C ASN A 137 -6.37 -16.09 -12.48
N ARG A 138 -7.69 -16.03 -12.30
CA ARG A 138 -8.30 -15.90 -10.96
C ARG A 138 -8.07 -17.14 -10.10
N LEU A 139 -8.14 -18.33 -10.70
CA LEU A 139 -7.85 -19.59 -9.99
C LEU A 139 -6.38 -19.65 -9.58
N GLU A 140 -5.46 -19.34 -10.49
CA GLU A 140 -4.03 -19.32 -10.21
C GLU A 140 -3.67 -18.34 -9.07
N VAL A 141 -4.19 -17.10 -9.14
CA VAL A 141 -4.01 -16.10 -8.08
C VAL A 141 -4.59 -16.59 -6.76
N SER A 142 -5.78 -17.21 -6.77
CA SER A 142 -6.41 -17.76 -5.57
C SER A 142 -5.55 -18.86 -4.94
N ASP A 143 -4.96 -19.75 -5.73
CA ASP A 143 -4.11 -20.84 -5.25
C ASP A 143 -2.80 -20.31 -4.64
N ILE A 144 -2.14 -19.36 -5.31
CA ILE A 144 -0.94 -18.71 -4.78
C ILE A 144 -1.26 -18.00 -3.46
N LEU A 145 -2.37 -17.26 -3.41
CA LEU A 145 -2.79 -16.53 -2.22
C LEU A 145 -3.11 -17.47 -1.06
N LYS A 146 -3.74 -18.62 -1.33
CA LYS A 146 -3.95 -19.67 -0.33
C LYS A 146 -2.63 -20.21 0.21
N GLU A 147 -1.66 -20.52 -0.65
CA GLU A 147 -0.35 -21.02 -0.20
C GLU A 147 0.37 -19.98 0.64
N LEU A 148 0.40 -18.71 0.21
CA LEU A 148 1.01 -17.62 0.98
C LEU A 148 0.37 -17.45 2.36
N ARG A 149 -0.96 -17.59 2.46
CA ARG A 149 -1.66 -17.57 3.76
C ARG A 149 -1.25 -18.75 4.64
N LEU A 150 -1.13 -19.95 4.08
CA LEU A 150 -0.68 -21.12 4.83
C LEU A 150 0.76 -20.95 5.32
N VAL A 151 1.66 -20.44 4.47
CA VAL A 151 3.03 -20.10 4.85
C VAL A 151 3.04 -19.07 5.98
N ASN A 152 2.24 -18.02 5.88
CA ASN A 152 2.15 -16.98 6.91
C ASN A 152 1.69 -17.53 8.26
N ILE A 153 0.65 -18.39 8.26
CA ILE A 153 0.19 -19.07 9.48
C ILE A 153 1.31 -19.91 10.09
N ARG A 154 2.07 -20.66 9.27
CA ARG A 154 3.22 -21.43 9.74
C ARG A 154 4.28 -20.54 10.39
N HIS A 155 4.61 -19.41 9.78
CA HIS A 155 5.58 -18.46 10.34
C HIS A 155 5.11 -17.86 11.66
N ILE A 156 3.84 -17.47 11.77
CA ILE A 156 3.28 -16.96 13.04
C ILE A 156 3.37 -18.03 14.12
N HIS A 157 2.96 -19.27 13.80
CA HIS A 157 3.04 -20.39 14.73
C HIS A 157 4.49 -20.67 15.17
N GLU A 158 5.45 -20.64 14.25
CA GLU A 158 6.86 -20.86 14.57
C GLU A 158 7.44 -19.73 15.44
N ALA A 159 7.13 -18.47 15.10
CA ALA A 159 7.54 -17.31 15.88
C ALA A 159 6.97 -17.35 17.31
N GLU A 160 5.69 -17.69 17.47
CA GLU A 160 5.05 -17.81 18.78
C GLU A 160 5.68 -18.93 19.62
N ASN A 161 5.98 -20.07 18.99
CA ASN A 161 6.69 -21.17 19.67
C ASN A 161 8.09 -20.74 20.11
N GLN A 162 8.81 -19.98 19.28
CA GLN A 162 10.13 -19.47 19.62
C GLN A 162 10.06 -18.46 20.77
N ALA A 163 9.13 -17.51 20.70
CA ALA A 163 8.92 -16.51 21.76
C ALA A 163 8.56 -17.20 23.09
N SER A 164 7.66 -18.19 23.07
CA SER A 164 7.28 -18.95 24.25
C SER A 164 8.46 -19.69 24.88
N LYS A 165 9.32 -20.32 24.06
CA LYS A 165 10.52 -21.01 24.55
C LYS A 165 11.51 -20.03 25.18
N GLN A 166 11.78 -18.91 24.51
CA GLN A 166 12.69 -17.88 25.02
C GLN A 166 12.16 -17.25 26.31
N ASN A 167 10.85 -17.00 26.41
CA ASN A 167 10.23 -16.49 27.62
C ASN A 167 10.41 -17.47 28.79
N LEU A 168 10.14 -18.76 28.57
CA LEU A 168 10.35 -19.79 29.59
C LEU A 168 11.81 -19.87 30.05
N GLU A 169 12.76 -19.85 29.11
CA GLU A 169 14.19 -19.86 29.42
C GLU A 169 14.62 -18.62 30.22
N SER A 170 14.10 -17.44 29.86
CA SER A 170 14.35 -16.18 30.55
C SER A 170 13.76 -16.19 31.97
N GLU A 171 12.51 -16.59 32.15
CA GLU A 171 11.87 -16.70 33.47
C GLU A 171 12.61 -17.67 34.37
N LYS A 172 13.05 -18.81 33.82
CA LYS A 172 13.85 -19.79 34.56
C LYS A 172 15.17 -19.16 35.02
N ALA A 173 15.87 -18.42 34.16
CA ALA A 173 17.11 -17.74 34.51
C ALA A 173 16.89 -16.68 35.60
N LEU A 174 15.86 -15.84 35.45
CA LEU A 174 15.50 -14.84 36.45
C LEU A 174 15.15 -15.46 37.81
N LEU A 175 14.45 -16.60 37.82
CA LEU A 175 14.14 -17.32 39.05
C LEU A 175 15.42 -17.85 39.72
N TRP A 176 16.36 -18.40 38.95
CA TRP A 176 17.64 -18.83 39.47
C TRP A 176 18.44 -17.68 40.08
N ASP A 177 18.48 -16.53 39.41
CA ASP A 177 19.14 -15.34 39.92
C ASP A 177 18.45 -14.81 41.19
N SER A 178 17.12 -14.82 41.24
CA SER A 178 16.37 -14.45 42.45
C SER A 178 16.72 -15.35 43.64
N ILE A 179 16.72 -16.68 43.45
CA ILE A 179 17.08 -17.63 44.51
C ILE A 179 18.53 -17.41 44.96
N LYS A 180 19.44 -17.17 44.01
CA LYS A 180 20.84 -16.90 44.31
C LYS A 180 20.98 -15.62 45.15
N CYS A 181 20.33 -14.54 44.74
CA CYS A 181 20.32 -13.28 45.49
C CYS A 181 19.75 -13.47 46.90
N ASP A 182 18.64 -14.21 47.06
CA ASP A 182 18.04 -14.50 48.37
C ASP A 182 19.00 -15.26 49.30
N LEU A 183 19.74 -16.23 48.74
CA LEU A 183 20.75 -16.98 49.49
C LEU A 183 21.94 -16.10 49.88
N GLU A 184 22.45 -15.27 48.96
CA GLU A 184 23.53 -14.32 49.24
C GLU A 184 23.14 -13.29 50.31
N ASP A 185 21.91 -12.78 50.23
CA ASP A 185 21.32 -11.90 51.23
C ASP A 185 21.19 -12.57 52.60
N LYS A 186 20.77 -13.85 52.62
CA LYS A 186 20.67 -14.61 53.86
C LYS A 186 22.04 -14.87 54.47
N ILE A 187 23.05 -15.17 53.66
CA ILE A 187 24.44 -15.31 54.11
C ILE A 187 24.92 -13.98 54.72
N ARG A 188 24.72 -12.86 54.01
CA ARG A 188 25.14 -11.53 54.48
C ARG A 188 24.50 -11.16 55.82
N ARG A 189 23.19 -11.37 55.97
CA ARG A 189 22.48 -11.12 57.25
C ARG A 189 23.03 -11.98 58.39
N LEU A 190 23.33 -13.26 58.12
CA LEU A 190 23.93 -14.14 59.13
C LEU A 190 25.35 -13.69 59.52
N GLU A 191 26.14 -13.18 58.58
CA GLU A 191 27.46 -12.61 58.85
C GLU A 191 27.38 -11.31 59.66
N GLU A 192 26.43 -10.43 59.33
CA GLU A 192 26.12 -9.22 60.09
C GLU A 192 25.66 -9.55 61.51
N ASP A 193 24.74 -10.52 61.67
CA ASP A 193 24.26 -11.00 62.97
C ASP A 193 25.43 -11.57 63.79
N ARG A 194 26.29 -12.39 63.19
CA ARG A 194 27.51 -12.92 63.85
C ARG A 194 28.41 -11.78 64.34
N ASN A 195 28.73 -10.84 63.45
CA ASN A 195 29.57 -9.69 63.79
C ASN A 195 28.92 -8.80 64.85
N SER A 196 27.59 -8.64 64.85
CA SER A 196 26.87 -7.88 65.87
C SER A 196 26.97 -8.51 67.26
N VAL A 197 26.90 -9.85 67.34
CA VAL A 197 27.09 -10.60 68.58
C VAL A 197 28.53 -10.48 69.06
N ASP A 198 29.51 -10.61 68.17
CA ASP A 198 30.94 -10.45 68.46
C ASP A 198 31.23 -9.06 69.06
N ILE A 199 30.75 -7.99 68.40
CA ILE A 199 30.88 -6.60 68.89
C ILE A 199 30.19 -6.41 70.24
N THR A 200 28.97 -6.92 70.40
CA THR A 200 28.21 -6.77 71.66
C THR A 200 28.88 -7.52 72.80
N SER A 201 29.45 -8.70 72.53
CA SER A 201 30.24 -9.49 73.47
C SER A 201 31.50 -8.74 73.89
N ASP A 202 32.24 -8.16 72.94
CA ASP A 202 33.43 -7.37 73.21
C ASP A 202 33.13 -6.10 74.03
N LEU A 203 32.04 -5.40 73.71
CA LEU A 203 31.59 -4.23 74.48
C LEU A 203 31.20 -4.59 75.92
N TRP A 204 30.51 -5.72 76.10
CA TRP A 204 30.17 -6.24 77.43
C TRP A 204 31.44 -6.62 78.21
N ASN A 205 32.40 -7.29 77.56
CA ASN A 205 33.68 -7.63 78.16
C ASN A 205 34.49 -6.38 78.52
N GLU A 206 34.46 -5.33 77.71
CA GLU A 206 35.10 -4.04 77.97
C GLU A 206 34.44 -3.28 79.13
N GLN A 207 33.10 -3.29 79.23
CA GLN A 207 32.37 -2.69 80.34
C GLN A 207 32.59 -3.41 81.69
N VAL A 208 32.73 -4.74 81.67
CA VAL A 208 33.08 -5.55 82.84
C VAL A 208 34.55 -5.33 83.24
N ASN A 209 35.46 -5.16 82.27
CA ASN A 209 36.88 -4.89 82.52
C ASN A 209 37.17 -3.43 82.91
N HIS A 210 36.39 -2.44 82.46
CA HIS A 210 36.51 -1.05 82.90
C HIS A 210 36.13 -0.86 84.37
N LYS A 211 35.28 -1.71 84.94
CA LYS A 211 35.04 -1.74 86.40
C LYS A 211 36.23 -2.29 87.20
N ARG A 212 37.13 -3.06 86.59
CA ARG A 212 38.36 -3.56 87.23
C ARG A 212 39.57 -2.61 87.08
N ASN A 213 39.60 -1.78 86.04
CA ASN A 213 40.73 -0.87 85.76
C ASN A 213 40.60 0.57 86.30
N LYS A 214 39.62 0.87 87.17
CA LYS A 214 39.50 2.17 87.86
C LYS A 214 40.48 2.34 89.05
N ARG A 215 41.62 1.66 89.00
CA ARG A 215 42.79 1.86 89.88
C ARG A 215 44.05 1.89 89.01
N LYS A 216 44.26 3.03 88.34
CA LYS A 216 45.54 3.59 87.86
C LYS A 216 45.24 4.59 86.75
N THR A 217 44.73 5.75 87.15
CA THR A 217 44.84 6.96 86.34
C THR A 217 46.22 7.55 86.66
N ASP A 218 47.21 7.26 85.81
CA ASP A 218 48.45 8.04 85.76
C ASP A 218 48.21 9.23 84.82
N PRO A 219 48.33 10.49 85.28
CA PRO A 219 48.15 11.68 84.45
C PRO A 219 49.18 11.88 83.33
N HIS A 220 50.15 10.99 83.14
CA HIS A 220 51.29 11.23 82.26
C HIS A 220 51.28 10.42 80.94
N CYS A 221 50.31 10.65 80.05
CA CYS A 221 50.47 10.26 78.64
C CYS A 221 49.63 11.10 77.67
N LEU A 222 49.84 12.41 77.65
CA LEU A 222 49.48 13.26 76.52
C LEU A 222 50.56 13.15 75.44
N GLY A 223 50.43 12.14 74.59
CA GLY A 223 51.34 11.84 73.49
C GLY A 223 50.65 11.77 72.13
N LYS A 224 49.78 12.74 71.81
CA LYS A 224 49.26 12.90 70.45
C LYS A 224 50.37 13.38 69.51
N ARG A 225 50.96 12.48 68.71
CA ARG A 225 51.48 12.79 67.37
C ARG A 225 51.38 11.55 66.47
N LYS A 226 50.19 11.28 65.92
CA LYS A 226 50.11 10.50 64.67
C LYS A 226 50.81 11.35 63.60
N LYS A 227 51.97 10.90 63.13
CA LYS A 227 52.66 11.52 62.00
C LYS A 227 51.71 11.44 60.78
N PRO A 228 51.55 12.51 59.98
CA PRO A 228 50.79 12.43 58.74
C PRO A 228 51.40 11.32 57.88
N VAL A 229 50.57 10.41 57.39
CA VAL A 229 50.98 9.40 56.43
C VAL A 229 51.23 10.13 55.11
N THR A 230 52.48 10.48 54.84
CA THR A 230 52.92 10.92 53.51
C THR A 230 52.81 9.72 52.58
N VAL A 231 51.75 9.68 51.79
CA VAL A 231 51.60 8.77 50.65
C VAL A 231 52.55 9.22 49.54
N ASN A 232 53.77 8.68 49.53
CA ASN A 232 54.67 8.79 48.38
C ASN A 232 54.26 7.73 47.34
N GLY A 233 53.26 8.04 46.53
CA GLY A 233 52.80 7.23 45.41
C GLY A 233 51.73 7.96 44.60
N PRO A 234 51.51 7.62 43.32
CA PRO A 234 50.52 8.28 42.49
C PRO A 234 49.13 8.14 43.14
N TYR A 235 48.59 9.28 43.58
CA TYR A 235 47.30 9.36 44.24
C TYR A 235 46.20 9.36 43.18
N ILE A 236 45.31 8.37 43.20
CA ILE A 236 44.12 8.35 42.35
C ILE A 236 43.08 9.23 43.01
N VAL A 237 42.85 10.40 42.42
CA VAL A 237 41.79 11.32 42.83
C VAL A 237 40.48 10.82 42.22
N TYR A 238 39.58 10.29 43.05
CA TYR A 238 38.26 9.79 42.59
C TYR A 238 37.23 10.90 42.36
N MET A 239 37.49 12.11 42.86
CA MET A 239 36.59 13.27 42.74
C MET A 239 37.18 14.29 41.77
N LEU A 240 36.50 14.52 40.65
CA LEU A 240 36.84 15.60 39.72
C LEU A 240 36.74 16.97 40.41
N GLN A 241 37.56 17.94 39.97
CA GLN A 241 37.43 19.31 40.48
C GLN A 241 36.13 19.93 39.98
N GLU A 242 35.56 20.86 40.75
CA GLU A 242 34.29 21.50 40.40
C GLU A 242 34.32 22.17 39.02
N ASN A 243 35.47 22.68 38.58
CA ASN A 243 35.64 23.25 37.24
C ASN A 243 35.51 22.21 36.13
N ASP A 244 36.07 21.01 36.30
CA ASP A 244 35.99 19.94 35.29
C ASP A 244 34.55 19.42 35.19
N ILE A 245 33.85 19.31 36.33
CA ILE A 245 32.43 18.94 36.39
C ILE A 245 31.58 19.99 35.66
N LEU A 246 31.89 21.27 35.83
CA LEU A 246 31.18 22.37 35.16
C LEU A 246 31.47 22.39 33.65
N GLU A 247 32.70 22.12 33.24
CA GLU A 247 33.07 22.00 31.83
C GLU A 247 32.34 20.83 31.15
N ASP A 248 32.36 19.64 31.76
CA ASP A 248 31.62 18.47 31.28
C ASP A 248 30.12 18.73 31.22
N TRP A 249 29.57 19.38 32.25
CA TRP A 249 28.16 19.78 32.28
C TRP A 249 27.80 20.71 31.10
N THR A 250 28.65 21.68 30.78
CA THR A 250 28.44 22.56 29.62
C THR A 250 28.57 21.81 28.29
N THR A 251 29.48 20.85 28.21
CA THR A 251 29.69 20.01 27.03
C THR A 251 28.49 19.10 26.77
N ILE A 252 27.96 18.44 27.81
CA ILE A 252 26.74 17.64 27.77
C ILE A 252 25.55 18.49 27.34
N ARG A 253 25.41 19.70 27.88
CA ARG A 253 24.31 20.61 27.54
C ARG A 253 24.40 21.10 26.09
N LYS A 254 25.60 21.36 25.56
CA LYS A 254 25.81 21.70 24.14
C LYS A 254 25.47 20.51 23.24
N ALA A 255 25.90 19.29 23.59
CA ALA A 255 25.62 18.08 22.82
C ALA A 255 24.12 17.74 22.78
N LEU A 256 23.40 17.88 23.90
CA LEU A 256 21.94 17.71 23.97
C LEU A 256 21.19 18.72 23.09
N LYS A 257 21.70 19.96 22.98
CA LYS A 257 21.11 20.99 22.15
C LYS A 257 21.38 20.75 20.66
N ALA A 258 22.58 20.28 20.33
CA ALA A 258 22.95 19.86 18.97
C ALA A 258 22.19 18.60 18.52
N SER A 259 21.97 17.63 19.41
CA SER A 259 21.19 16.42 19.13
C SER A 259 19.71 16.72 18.85
N LYS A 260 19.14 17.77 19.47
CA LYS A 260 17.79 18.26 19.14
C LYS A 260 17.70 19.01 17.82
N GLN A 261 18.83 19.50 17.28
CA GLN A 261 18.89 20.16 15.97
C GLN A 261 19.32 19.20 14.85
N SER A 262 20.02 18.11 15.17
CA SER A 262 20.33 17.03 14.22
C SER A 262 19.22 15.98 14.09
N SER A 263 18.13 16.10 14.85
CA SER A 263 16.89 15.33 14.63
C SER A 263 15.99 16.00 13.59
N GLU A 264 16.60 16.70 12.62
CA GLU A 264 15.98 17.03 11.34
C GLU A 264 16.29 15.88 10.35
N TYR A 265 15.92 14.68 10.78
CA TYR A 265 15.59 13.56 9.90
C TYR A 265 14.16 13.23 10.28
N GLU A 266 13.24 13.53 9.36
CA GLU A 266 11.83 13.18 9.47
C GLU A 266 11.70 11.68 9.72
N PHE A 267 11.52 11.30 10.99
CA PHE A 267 10.97 10.01 11.33
C PHE A 267 9.48 10.05 10.94
N ASN A 268 9.20 9.75 9.67
CA ASN A 268 7.89 9.32 9.24
C ASN A 268 7.62 7.98 9.92
N ALA A 269 7.07 8.04 11.13
CA ALA A 269 6.46 6.90 11.79
C ALA A 269 5.47 6.26 10.80
N PRO A 270 5.43 4.92 10.70
CA PRO A 270 4.50 4.26 9.80
C PRO A 270 3.10 4.67 10.20
N GLU A 271 2.44 5.38 9.29
CA GLU A 271 1.01 5.59 9.18
C GLU A 271 0.22 5.17 10.42
N GLN A 272 0.07 6.12 11.35
CA GLN A 272 -0.82 5.96 12.48
C GLN A 272 -2.25 5.86 11.91
N ARG A 273 -2.69 4.63 11.63
CA ARG A 273 -4.00 4.25 11.08
C ARG A 273 -5.20 4.60 11.99
N VAL A 274 -5.03 5.54 12.90
CA VAL A 274 -6.10 6.05 13.75
C VAL A 274 -5.99 7.56 13.73
N SER A 275 -6.79 8.18 12.85
CA SER A 275 -7.02 9.64 12.83
C SER A 275 -7.87 10.03 14.04
N ALA A 276 -7.40 9.75 15.26
CA ALA A 276 -8.01 10.12 16.52
C ALA A 276 -7.12 11.13 17.24
N ARG A 277 -7.59 12.36 17.41
CA ARG A 277 -6.88 13.41 18.17
C ARG A 277 -7.81 13.99 19.23
N PHE A 278 -7.30 14.21 20.44
CA PHE A 278 -8.08 14.84 21.51
C PHE A 278 -7.63 16.31 21.65
N ALA A 279 -8.54 17.25 21.38
CA ALA A 279 -8.28 18.69 21.48
C ALA A 279 -9.53 19.42 21.98
N ASP A 280 -9.34 20.45 22.81
CA ASP A 280 -10.41 21.30 23.36
C ASP A 280 -11.58 20.53 24.01
N GLY A 281 -11.25 19.46 24.74
CA GLY A 281 -12.23 18.62 25.44
C GLY A 281 -13.10 17.74 24.53
N LYS A 282 -12.74 17.62 23.24
CA LYS A 282 -13.44 16.81 22.24
C LYS A 282 -12.48 15.80 21.59
N LEU A 283 -12.97 14.58 21.38
CA LEU A 283 -12.28 13.57 20.58
C LEU A 283 -12.63 13.80 19.11
N LEU A 284 -11.64 14.03 18.27
CA LEU A 284 -11.80 14.17 16.83
C LEU A 284 -11.39 12.88 16.15
N PHE A 285 -12.32 12.19 15.47
CA PHE A 285 -12.06 10.95 14.74
C PHE A 285 -12.56 11.03 13.30
N LYS A 286 -11.70 10.81 12.31
CA LYS A 286 -12.06 10.81 10.85
C LYS A 286 -12.87 12.04 10.38
N GLY A 287 -12.71 13.20 11.03
CA GLY A 287 -13.41 14.44 10.68
C GLY A 287 -14.58 14.80 11.61
N ASP A 288 -15.03 13.86 12.45
CA ASP A 288 -16.13 14.08 13.40
C ASP A 288 -15.59 14.42 14.81
N SER A 289 -16.34 15.22 15.57
CA SER A 289 -15.97 15.60 16.95
C SER A 289 -16.97 15.07 17.99
N TYR A 290 -16.48 14.39 19.01
CA TYR A 290 -17.26 13.72 20.05
C TYR A 290 -16.94 14.28 21.44
N ARG A 291 -17.95 14.44 22.29
CA ARG A 291 -17.80 14.82 23.71
C ARG A 291 -17.93 13.63 24.64
N LYS A 292 -17.33 13.76 25.82
CA LYS A 292 -17.44 12.75 26.89
C LYS A 292 -18.92 12.55 27.28
N GLY A 293 -19.44 11.35 27.03
CA GLY A 293 -20.84 10.98 27.33
C GLY A 293 -21.77 10.89 26.10
N GLU A 294 -21.30 11.22 24.90
CA GLU A 294 -22.05 10.97 23.66
C GLU A 294 -21.99 9.47 23.27
N THR A 295 -23.14 8.91 22.92
CA THR A 295 -23.25 7.55 22.36
C THR A 295 -22.87 7.56 20.89
N VAL A 296 -21.85 6.80 20.53
CA VAL A 296 -21.38 6.65 19.14
C VAL A 296 -21.83 5.29 18.61
N PHE A 297 -22.46 5.28 17.44
CA PHE A 297 -22.81 4.06 16.73
C PHE A 297 -21.65 3.67 15.83
N VAL A 298 -21.01 2.55 16.15
CA VAL A 298 -19.98 1.96 15.30
C VAL A 298 -20.67 0.95 14.41
N ASP A 299 -20.78 1.26 13.12
CA ASP A 299 -21.29 0.33 12.12
C ASP A 299 -20.19 -0.68 11.82
N ASP A 300 -20.30 -1.86 12.43
CA ASP A 300 -19.35 -2.95 12.25
C ASP A 300 -19.62 -3.63 10.91
N LYS A 301 -19.14 -3.03 9.83
CA LYS A 301 -19.10 -3.66 8.51
C LYS A 301 -18.02 -4.73 8.47
N MET A 302 -18.21 -5.77 9.29
CA MET A 302 -17.62 -7.08 9.05
C MET A 302 -18.40 -7.69 7.89
N ASP A 303 -17.89 -7.48 6.67
CA ASP A 303 -18.30 -8.29 5.52
C ASP A 303 -18.05 -9.75 5.87
N LYS A 304 -19.14 -10.49 6.08
CA LYS A 304 -19.15 -11.93 6.38
C LYS A 304 -18.46 -12.67 5.23
N PRO A 305 -17.32 -13.36 5.45
CA PRO A 305 -16.64 -14.06 4.37
C PRO A 305 -17.10 -15.53 4.24
N TRP A 306 -18.32 -15.88 4.67
CA TRP A 306 -18.85 -17.25 4.54
C TRP A 306 -20.39 -17.25 4.44
N LEU A 307 -20.89 -17.16 3.20
CA LEU A 307 -22.11 -17.81 2.70
C LEU A 307 -22.08 -17.81 1.17
#